data_AF-D3UFZ0-F1
#
_entry.id   AF-D3UFZ0-F1
#
_cell.length_a   1.000
_cell.length_b   1.000
_cell.length_c   1.000
_cell.angle_alpha   90.00
_cell.angle_beta   90.00
_cell.angle_gamma   90.00
#
_symmetry.space_group_name_H-M   'P 1'
#
loop_
_entity.id
_entity.type
_entity.pdbx_description
1 polymer ?
#
loop_
_entity_poly.entity_id
_entity_poly.type
_entity_poly.pdbx_seq_one_letter_code
_entity_poly.pdbx_strand_id
1 'polypeptide(L)'
;MHKPSVKSMQTFLLGNGYDKSHIDAMSEEELFEIYSKKVRQEVQESQHELLDNIDIRYFAQVKKQKELDSKVQEIQKQICRVNHSVRKVYDIIDAFIEDFSLDELRYFILNGINKIPSNIVDRVIQIKSYQYRIFWLEKIEENLAPLPEEERHTLMEKYTKPDYKDSRLYQIYKNSFDQKELQKMVEIARKKLDVIKHFLPEALEESYATLHEEDKEKNKIIEEIMSFTHSYPRNTLKKMTMKQLRNLGDFIREKMREEQRDHRIIEKYVQMIEESMRSVEDAEFQMVCMDAINRLSNPQLQKVIETLNTKNKFFASKFESVARSLRGKINAKLF
;
A
#
# COMPACT_ATOMS: atom_id res chain seq x y z
N MET A 1 7.61 -55.60 3.75
CA MET A 1 8.33 -54.46 4.36
C MET A 1 9.64 -54.29 3.62
N HIS A 2 9.94 -53.09 3.13
CA HIS A 2 11.20 -52.82 2.44
C HIS A 2 12.34 -52.91 3.46
N LYS A 3 13.34 -53.78 3.23
CA LYS A 3 14.55 -53.82 4.06
C LYS A 3 15.33 -52.52 3.80
N PRO A 4 15.61 -51.68 4.81
CA PRO A 4 16.43 -50.49 4.64
C PRO A 4 17.86 -50.88 4.29
N SER A 5 18.62 -49.97 3.70
CA SER A 5 20.04 -50.22 3.43
C SER A 5 20.83 -50.39 4.75
N VAL A 6 21.90 -51.19 4.73
CA VAL A 6 22.78 -51.41 5.90
C VAL A 6 23.26 -50.08 6.49
N LYS A 7 23.69 -49.16 5.63
CA LYS A 7 24.14 -47.83 6.02
C LYS A 7 23.06 -47.01 6.74
N SER A 8 21.80 -47.14 6.30
CA SER A 8 20.66 -46.48 6.95
C SER A 8 20.39 -47.07 8.34
N MET A 9 20.46 -48.39 8.49
CA MET A 9 20.27 -49.06 9.78
C MET A 9 21.37 -48.70 10.78
N GLN A 10 22.64 -48.70 10.34
CA GLN A 10 23.78 -48.31 11.17
C GLN A 10 23.68 -46.85 11.63
N THR A 11 23.31 -45.93 10.73
CA THR A 11 23.15 -44.50 11.05
C THR A 11 22.04 -44.27 12.08
N PHE A 12 20.92 -44.98 11.94
CA PHE A 12 19.79 -44.89 12.88
C PHE A 12 20.15 -45.43 14.27
N LEU A 13 20.88 -46.55 14.35
CA LEU A 13 21.33 -47.13 15.62
C LEU A 13 22.38 -46.26 16.31
N LEU A 14 23.34 -45.70 15.57
CA LEU A 14 24.30 -44.71 16.11
C LEU A 14 23.58 -43.49 16.70
N GLY A 15 22.58 -42.95 15.98
CA GLY A 15 21.77 -41.83 16.46
C GLY A 15 20.96 -42.16 17.73
N ASN A 16 20.73 -43.44 18.00
CA ASN A 16 20.02 -43.96 19.16
C ASN A 16 20.95 -44.48 20.28
N GLY A 17 22.24 -44.12 20.24
CA GLY A 17 23.20 -44.36 21.34
C GLY A 17 23.85 -45.75 21.34
N TYR A 18 23.71 -46.53 20.27
CA TYR A 18 24.42 -47.80 20.12
C TYR A 18 25.90 -47.55 19.77
N ASP A 19 26.81 -48.36 20.33
CA ASP A 19 28.25 -48.19 20.10
C ASP A 19 28.66 -48.58 18.67
N LYS A 20 29.48 -47.72 18.05
CA LYS A 20 29.97 -47.89 16.68
C LYS A 20 30.79 -49.16 16.51
N SER A 21 31.61 -49.50 17.51
CA SER A 21 32.43 -50.72 17.49
C SER A 21 31.57 -51.99 17.44
N HIS A 22 30.39 -51.93 18.06
CA HIS A 22 29.44 -53.04 18.13
C HIS A 22 28.59 -53.15 16.86
N ILE A 23 28.20 -52.03 16.27
CA ILE A 23 27.41 -51.95 15.02
C ILE A 23 28.22 -52.42 13.80
N ASP A 24 29.50 -52.07 13.74
CA ASP A 24 30.36 -52.41 12.60
C ASP A 24 30.76 -53.90 12.58
N ALA A 25 30.61 -54.60 13.72
CA ALA A 25 30.89 -56.03 13.86
C ALA A 25 29.66 -56.94 13.64
N MET A 26 28.46 -56.37 13.51
CA MET A 26 27.20 -57.12 13.37
C MET A 26 26.94 -57.58 11.93
N SER A 27 26.26 -58.72 11.80
CA SER A 27 25.73 -59.15 10.52
C SER A 27 24.56 -58.27 10.06
N GLU A 28 24.24 -58.30 8.76
CA GLU A 28 23.11 -57.54 8.22
C GLU A 28 21.76 -57.96 8.82
N GLU A 29 21.62 -59.22 9.21
CA GLU A 29 20.42 -59.77 9.83
C GLU A 29 20.26 -59.28 11.27
N GLU A 30 21.34 -59.27 12.05
CA GLU A 30 21.38 -58.74 13.41
C GLU A 30 21.08 -57.23 13.44
N LEU A 31 21.66 -56.47 12.50
CA LEU A 31 21.39 -55.04 12.35
C LEU A 31 19.91 -54.78 12.05
N PHE A 32 19.30 -55.61 11.19
CA PHE A 32 17.89 -55.46 10.84
C PHE A 32 16.95 -55.79 12.00
N GLU A 33 17.26 -56.81 12.81
CA GLU A 33 16.46 -57.15 13.98
C GLU A 33 16.48 -56.05 15.04
N ILE A 34 17.67 -55.53 15.38
CA ILE A 34 17.82 -54.47 16.38
C ILE A 34 17.16 -53.18 15.89
N TYR A 35 17.39 -52.80 14.63
CA TYR A 35 16.72 -51.67 13.99
C TYR A 35 15.20 -51.81 14.07
N SER A 36 14.66 -52.97 13.65
CA SER A 36 13.22 -53.22 13.63
C SER A 36 12.60 -53.18 15.01
N LYS A 37 13.30 -53.68 16.03
CA LYS A 37 12.85 -53.65 17.42
C LYS A 37 12.80 -52.22 17.95
N LYS A 38 13.84 -51.43 17.70
CA LYS A 38 13.93 -50.04 18.17
C LYS A 38 12.88 -49.14 17.50
N VAL A 39 12.69 -49.28 16.18
CA VAL A 39 11.66 -48.54 15.45
C VAL A 39 10.25 -48.87 15.98
N ARG A 40 9.94 -50.15 16.24
CA ARG A 40 8.65 -50.52 16.82
C ARG A 40 8.44 -49.89 18.20
N GLN A 41 9.49 -49.86 19.02
CA GLN A 41 9.43 -49.25 20.34
C GLN A 41 9.17 -47.74 20.24
N GLU A 42 9.91 -47.02 19.39
CA GLU A 42 9.70 -45.57 19.18
C GLU A 42 8.31 -45.25 18.63
N VAL A 43 7.78 -46.07 17.73
CA VAL A 43 6.42 -45.91 17.21
C VAL A 43 5.39 -46.13 18.32
N GLN A 44 5.59 -47.11 19.21
CA GLN A 44 4.70 -47.35 20.34
C GLN A 44 4.76 -46.21 21.38
N GLU A 45 5.96 -45.75 21.72
CA GLU A 45 6.17 -44.61 22.63
C GLU A 45 5.52 -43.34 22.05
N SER A 46 5.73 -43.05 20.76
CA SER A 46 5.11 -41.92 20.07
C SER A 46 3.58 -42.02 20.04
N GLN A 47 3.04 -43.24 19.85
CA GLN A 47 1.59 -43.45 19.88
C GLN A 47 1.01 -43.23 21.28
N HIS A 48 1.71 -43.66 22.33
CA HIS A 48 1.29 -43.40 23.71
C HIS A 48 1.35 -41.91 24.07
N GLU A 49 2.41 -41.20 23.68
CA GLU A 49 2.49 -39.74 23.85
C GLU A 49 1.37 -39.00 23.12
N LEU A 50 1.02 -39.43 21.90
CA LEU A 50 -0.08 -38.84 21.15
C LEU A 50 -1.43 -39.08 21.83
N LEU A 51 -1.66 -40.27 22.38
CA LEU A 51 -2.90 -40.63 23.07
C LEU A 51 -3.04 -39.88 24.41
N ASP A 52 -1.97 -39.79 25.21
CA ASP A 52 -1.96 -39.05 26.47
C ASP A 52 -2.21 -37.54 26.27
N ASN A 53 -1.76 -37.00 25.13
CA ASN A 53 -2.01 -35.60 24.77
C ASN A 53 -3.44 -35.32 24.30
N ILE A 54 -4.20 -36.33 23.84
CA ILE A 54 -5.60 -36.15 23.43
C ILE A 54 -6.49 -35.89 24.64
N ASP A 55 -6.29 -36.62 25.73
CA ASP A 55 -7.05 -36.43 26.97
C ASP A 55 -6.81 -35.04 27.57
N ILE A 56 -5.56 -34.58 27.61
CA ILE A 56 -5.21 -33.24 28.11
C ILE A 56 -5.88 -32.14 27.28
N ARG A 57 -5.89 -32.27 25.95
CA ARG A 57 -6.57 -31.30 25.06
C ARG A 57 -8.08 -31.31 25.24
N TYR A 58 -8.68 -32.48 25.41
CA TYR A 58 -10.12 -32.62 25.66
C TYR A 58 -10.52 -31.97 27.00
N PHE A 59 -9.78 -32.25 28.09
CA PHE A 59 -10.03 -31.65 29.40
C PHE A 59 -9.84 -30.13 29.40
N ALA A 60 -8.83 -29.62 28.69
CA ALA A 60 -8.62 -28.19 28.52
C ALA A 60 -9.78 -27.51 27.77
N GLN A 61 -10.33 -28.18 26.74
CA GLN A 61 -11.47 -27.68 25.97
C GLN A 61 -12.77 -27.68 26.79
N VAL A 62 -13.03 -28.73 27.57
CA VAL A 62 -14.19 -28.81 28.46
C VAL A 62 -14.12 -27.76 29.57
N LYS A 63 -12.93 -27.51 30.14
CA LYS A 63 -12.74 -26.47 31.16
C LYS A 63 -13.01 -25.08 30.60
N LYS A 64 -12.50 -24.78 29.40
CA LYS A 64 -12.73 -23.51 28.70
C LYS A 64 -14.22 -23.28 28.39
N GLN A 65 -14.94 -24.33 28.01
CA GLN A 65 -16.39 -24.24 27.78
C GLN A 65 -17.16 -23.95 29.07
N LYS A 66 -16.84 -24.63 30.17
CA LYS A 66 -17.47 -24.36 31.49
C LYS A 66 -17.22 -22.94 31.99
N GLU A 67 -16.02 -22.41 31.78
CA GLU A 67 -15.68 -21.02 32.12
C GLU A 67 -16.50 -20.03 31.29
N LEU A 68 -16.67 -20.28 29.98
CA LEU A 68 -17.50 -19.46 29.09
C LEU A 68 -18.98 -19.48 29.52
N ASP A 69 -19.53 -20.67 29.79
CA ASP A 69 -20.91 -20.83 30.24
C ASP A 69 -21.17 -20.08 31.57
N SER A 70 -20.20 -20.11 32.49
CA SER A 70 -20.29 -19.38 33.76
C SER A 70 -20.27 -17.86 33.55
N LYS A 71 -19.51 -17.35 32.58
CA LYS A 71 -19.49 -15.92 32.24
C LYS A 71 -20.79 -15.46 31.58
N VAL A 72 -21.38 -16.28 30.70
CA VAL A 72 -22.70 -16.01 30.12
C VAL A 72 -23.78 -15.94 31.20
N GLN A 73 -23.74 -16.84 32.19
CA GLN A 73 -24.66 -16.80 33.33
C GLN A 73 -24.49 -15.53 34.18
N GLU A 74 -23.26 -15.04 34.34
CA GLU A 74 -23.00 -13.79 35.06
C GLU A 74 -23.52 -12.57 34.30
N ILE A 75 -23.33 -12.53 32.98
CA ILE A 75 -23.94 -11.51 32.10
C ILE A 75 -25.46 -11.49 32.29
N GLN A 76 -26.11 -12.65 32.23
CA GLN A 76 -27.56 -12.76 32.43
C GLN A 76 -28.00 -12.26 33.82
N LYS A 77 -27.28 -12.61 34.89
CA LYS A 77 -27.56 -12.12 36.25
C LYS A 77 -27.43 -10.61 36.36
N GLN A 78 -26.40 -10.01 35.75
CA GLN A 78 -26.21 -8.57 35.75
C GLN A 78 -27.29 -7.87 34.92
N ILE A 79 -27.67 -8.42 33.77
CA ILE A 79 -28.75 -7.91 32.94
C ILE A 79 -30.08 -7.88 33.69
N CYS A 80 -30.42 -8.92 34.46
CA CYS A 80 -31.62 -8.92 35.30
C CYS A 80 -31.67 -7.75 36.30
N ARG A 81 -30.51 -7.19 36.68
CA ARG A 81 -30.36 -6.06 37.60
C ARG A 81 -30.29 -4.69 36.90
N VAL A 82 -30.27 -4.65 35.56
CA VAL A 82 -30.12 -3.42 34.77
C VAL A 82 -31.32 -2.47 34.93
N ASN A 83 -32.52 -2.98 35.22
CA ASN A 83 -33.75 -2.17 35.34
C ASN A 83 -33.86 -1.15 34.17
N HIS A 84 -34.06 0.14 34.46
CA HIS A 84 -34.10 1.24 33.47
C HIS A 84 -32.77 1.99 33.34
N SER A 85 -31.70 1.53 33.98
CA SER A 85 -30.44 2.28 34.05
C SER A 85 -29.56 1.96 32.85
N VAL A 86 -29.52 2.86 31.88
CA VAL A 86 -28.61 2.78 30.72
C VAL A 86 -27.15 2.69 31.16
N ARG A 87 -26.77 3.33 32.28
CA ARG A 87 -25.42 3.26 32.86
C ARG A 87 -24.96 1.82 33.14
N LYS A 88 -25.85 0.97 33.64
CA LYS A 88 -25.49 -0.43 33.92
C LYS A 88 -25.21 -1.24 32.66
N VAL A 89 -25.74 -0.82 31.50
CA VAL A 89 -25.41 -1.41 30.21
C VAL A 89 -23.96 -1.09 29.83
N TYR A 90 -23.50 0.13 30.10
CA TYR A 90 -22.09 0.50 29.94
C TYR A 90 -21.19 -0.38 30.82
N ASP A 91 -21.54 -0.55 32.10
CA ASP A 91 -20.75 -1.35 33.04
C ASP A 91 -20.64 -2.84 32.61
N ILE A 92 -21.72 -3.41 32.06
CA ILE A 92 -21.73 -4.80 31.55
C ILE A 92 -20.83 -4.92 30.32
N ILE A 93 -20.92 -3.97 29.38
CA ILE A 93 -20.04 -4.00 28.20
C ILE A 93 -18.58 -3.93 28.66
N ASP A 94 -18.26 -3.04 29.59
CA ASP A 94 -16.89 -2.86 30.08
C ASP A 94 -16.34 -4.10 30.82
N ALA A 95 -17.18 -4.80 31.56
CA ALA A 95 -16.78 -6.01 32.27
C ALA A 95 -16.51 -7.22 31.35
N PHE A 96 -17.13 -7.29 30.18
CA PHE A 96 -17.14 -8.49 29.34
C PHE A 96 -16.61 -8.30 27.91
N ILE A 97 -16.20 -7.08 27.54
CA ILE A 97 -15.64 -6.75 26.21
C ILE A 97 -14.43 -7.62 25.84
N GLU A 98 -13.70 -8.11 26.83
CA GLU A 98 -12.49 -8.90 26.60
C GLU A 98 -12.76 -10.39 26.33
N ASP A 99 -13.92 -10.84 26.76
CA ASP A 99 -14.34 -12.24 26.75
C ASP A 99 -15.24 -12.57 25.57
N PHE A 100 -16.01 -11.59 25.09
CA PHE A 100 -17.00 -11.76 24.04
C PHE A 100 -16.84 -10.68 22.98
N SER A 101 -17.17 -11.02 21.73
CA SER A 101 -17.29 -10.02 20.68
C SER A 101 -18.44 -9.06 20.95
N LEU A 102 -18.34 -7.85 20.39
CA LEU A 102 -19.39 -6.83 20.51
C LEU A 102 -20.75 -7.32 20.00
N ASP A 103 -20.77 -8.17 18.97
CA ASP A 103 -21.99 -8.78 18.43
C ASP A 103 -22.61 -9.80 19.40
N GLU A 104 -21.79 -10.61 20.07
CA GLU A 104 -22.23 -11.54 21.10
C GLU A 104 -22.76 -10.81 22.33
N LEU A 105 -22.05 -9.78 22.80
CA LEU A 105 -22.52 -8.91 23.88
C LEU A 105 -23.82 -8.23 23.51
N ARG A 106 -23.94 -7.73 22.28
CA ARG A 106 -25.18 -7.16 21.75
C ARG A 106 -26.34 -8.15 21.84
N TYR A 107 -26.12 -9.38 21.39
CA TYR A 107 -27.12 -10.44 21.47
C TYR A 107 -27.53 -10.74 22.93
N PHE A 108 -26.56 -10.90 23.84
CA PHE A 108 -26.86 -11.19 25.24
C PHE A 108 -27.63 -10.04 25.92
N ILE A 109 -27.18 -8.80 25.70
CA ILE A 109 -27.77 -7.60 26.29
C ILE A 109 -29.20 -7.38 25.75
N LEU A 110 -29.42 -7.46 24.44
CA LEU A 110 -30.74 -7.26 23.85
C LEU A 110 -31.74 -8.36 24.25
N ASN A 111 -31.31 -9.60 24.39
CA ASN A 111 -32.19 -10.69 24.79
C ASN A 111 -32.56 -10.67 26.27
N GLY A 112 -31.75 -10.05 27.13
CA GLY A 112 -32.03 -9.99 28.57
C GLY A 112 -32.70 -8.69 29.03
N ILE A 113 -32.61 -7.59 28.25
CA ILE A 113 -33.17 -6.29 28.65
C ILE A 113 -34.57 -6.11 28.06
N ASN A 114 -35.57 -6.08 28.93
CA ASN A 114 -36.97 -5.82 28.54
C ASN A 114 -37.42 -4.37 28.82
N LYS A 115 -36.62 -3.60 29.57
CA LYS A 115 -37.02 -2.32 30.18
C LYS A 115 -36.37 -1.09 29.56
N ILE A 116 -35.40 -1.27 28.67
CA ILE A 116 -34.74 -0.21 27.91
C ILE A 116 -35.06 -0.44 26.43
N PRO A 117 -35.50 0.59 25.69
CA PRO A 117 -35.70 0.49 24.26
C PRO A 117 -34.45 -0.02 23.52
N SER A 118 -34.63 -0.96 22.59
CA SER A 118 -33.54 -1.59 21.84
C SER A 118 -32.67 -0.59 21.08
N ASN A 119 -33.27 0.49 20.54
CA ASN A 119 -32.54 1.56 19.87
C ASN A 119 -31.57 2.32 20.78
N ILE A 120 -31.87 2.44 22.08
CA ILE A 120 -30.96 3.05 23.06
C ILE A 120 -29.80 2.09 23.34
N VAL A 121 -30.09 0.80 23.52
CA VAL A 121 -29.07 -0.23 23.73
C VAL A 121 -28.12 -0.31 22.53
N ASP A 122 -28.66 -0.30 21.30
CA ASP A 122 -27.86 -0.29 20.07
C ASP A 122 -26.94 0.93 20.00
N ARG A 123 -27.43 2.13 20.36
CA ARG A 123 -26.61 3.34 20.41
C ARG A 123 -25.48 3.24 21.44
N VAL A 124 -25.76 2.68 22.63
CA VAL A 124 -24.74 2.47 23.66
C VAL A 124 -23.64 1.54 23.16
N ILE A 125 -24.02 0.44 22.51
CA ILE A 125 -23.07 -0.53 21.95
C ILE A 125 -22.23 0.11 20.84
N GLN A 126 -22.84 0.91 19.97
CA GLN A 126 -22.11 1.66 18.92
C GLN A 126 -21.12 2.67 19.49
N ILE A 127 -21.51 3.41 20.54
CA ILE A 127 -20.61 4.37 21.20
C ILE A 127 -19.43 3.60 21.81
N LYS A 128 -19.71 2.49 22.50
CA LYS A 128 -18.67 1.68 23.13
C LYS A 128 -17.76 1.01 22.11
N SER A 129 -18.29 0.48 21.02
CA SER A 129 -17.46 -0.11 19.95
C SER A 129 -16.47 0.91 19.40
N TYR A 130 -16.91 2.14 19.16
CA TYR A 130 -16.04 3.23 18.71
C TYR A 130 -14.97 3.59 19.75
N GLN A 131 -15.35 3.71 21.02
CA GLN A 131 -14.40 3.98 22.12
C GLN A 131 -13.34 2.88 22.24
N TYR A 132 -13.76 1.61 22.22
CA TYR A 132 -12.83 0.48 22.30
C TYR A 132 -11.91 0.40 21.10
N ARG A 133 -12.43 0.68 19.91
CA ARG A 133 -11.64 0.73 18.70
C ARG A 133 -10.52 1.78 18.79
N ILE A 134 -10.84 2.99 19.27
CA ILE A 134 -9.81 4.02 19.51
C ILE A 134 -8.78 3.52 20.51
N PHE A 135 -9.23 3.03 21.67
CA PHE A 135 -8.34 2.56 22.71
C PHE A 135 -7.42 1.40 22.25
N TRP A 136 -7.97 0.43 21.51
CA TRP A 136 -7.18 -0.68 20.97
C TRP A 136 -6.16 -0.19 19.94
N LEU A 137 -6.54 0.74 19.05
CA LEU A 137 -5.62 1.33 18.07
C LEU A 137 -4.47 2.07 18.75
N GLU A 138 -4.76 2.89 19.78
CA GLU A 138 -3.73 3.58 20.56
C GLU A 138 -2.74 2.60 21.19
N LYS A 139 -3.24 1.53 21.81
CA LYS A 139 -2.37 0.51 22.42
C LYS A 139 -1.60 -0.33 21.42
N ILE A 140 -2.20 -0.65 20.29
CA ILE A 140 -1.48 -1.31 19.19
C ILE A 140 -0.36 -0.40 18.71
N GLU A 141 -0.61 0.89 18.51
CA GLU A 141 0.40 1.85 18.05
C GLU A 141 1.57 1.97 19.05
N GLU A 142 1.28 2.11 20.34
CA GLU A 142 2.28 2.09 21.42
C GLU A 142 3.13 0.82 21.38
N ASN A 143 2.48 -0.34 21.28
CA ASN A 143 3.16 -1.64 21.26
C ASN A 143 3.98 -1.87 19.99
N LEU A 144 3.56 -1.31 18.85
CA LEU A 144 4.27 -1.38 17.57
C LEU A 144 5.38 -0.33 17.43
N ALA A 145 5.61 0.54 18.43
CA ALA A 145 6.69 1.53 18.40
C ALA A 145 8.08 0.98 18.02
N PRO A 146 8.48 -0.25 18.39
CA PRO A 146 9.78 -0.82 18.00
C PRO A 146 9.94 -1.18 16.52
N LEU A 147 8.85 -1.24 15.75
CA LEU A 147 8.91 -1.52 14.31
C LEU A 147 9.51 -0.31 13.56
N PRO A 148 10.12 -0.54 12.38
CA PRO A 148 10.45 0.55 11.47
C PRO A 148 9.22 1.41 11.18
N GLU A 149 9.44 2.73 11.06
CA GLU A 149 8.37 3.71 10.88
C GLU A 149 7.51 3.40 9.66
N GLU A 150 8.16 2.96 8.57
CA GLU A 150 7.51 2.58 7.32
C GLU A 150 6.50 1.45 7.52
N GLU A 151 6.89 0.37 8.22
CA GLU A 151 6.02 -0.77 8.50
C GLU A 151 4.93 -0.42 9.52
N ARG A 152 5.28 0.34 10.56
CA ARG A 152 4.32 0.78 11.58
C ARG A 152 3.20 1.61 10.94
N HIS A 153 3.54 2.59 10.11
CA HIS A 153 2.56 3.45 9.44
C HIS A 153 1.61 2.65 8.54
N THR A 154 2.16 1.76 7.69
CA THR A 154 1.34 0.92 6.80
C THR A 154 0.38 0.00 7.57
N LEU A 155 0.82 -0.57 8.70
CA LEU A 155 -0.03 -1.41 9.54
C LEU A 155 -1.14 -0.60 10.21
N MET A 156 -0.81 0.55 10.80
CA MET A 156 -1.79 1.42 11.44
C MET A 156 -2.81 1.97 10.45
N GLU A 157 -2.39 2.34 9.24
CA GLU A 157 -3.30 2.76 8.17
C GLU A 157 -4.31 1.63 7.86
N LYS A 158 -3.82 0.39 7.74
CA LYS A 158 -4.68 -0.78 7.50
C LYS A 158 -5.68 -1.02 8.63
N TYR A 159 -5.26 -0.89 9.88
CA TYR A 159 -6.11 -1.15 11.06
C TYR A 159 -7.15 -0.06 11.28
N THR A 160 -6.86 1.17 10.86
CA THR A 160 -7.76 2.32 11.04
C THR A 160 -8.93 2.29 10.05
N LYS A 161 -8.83 1.58 8.92
CA LYS A 161 -9.88 1.56 7.87
C LYS A 161 -11.25 1.12 8.41
N PRO A 162 -12.35 1.82 8.09
CA PRO A 162 -13.66 1.59 8.70
C PRO A 162 -14.26 0.21 8.42
N ASP A 163 -13.84 -0.47 7.34
CA ASP A 163 -14.21 -1.84 6.99
C ASP A 163 -13.39 -2.91 7.76
N TYR A 164 -12.37 -2.50 8.51
CA TYR A 164 -11.58 -3.41 9.32
C TYR A 164 -12.41 -4.00 10.46
N LYS A 165 -12.50 -5.33 10.52
CA LYS A 165 -13.32 -6.06 11.48
C LYS A 165 -12.80 -5.89 12.92
N ASP A 166 -13.68 -5.47 13.82
CA ASP A 166 -13.34 -5.23 15.24
C ASP A 166 -12.84 -6.51 15.95
N SER A 167 -13.39 -7.69 15.61
CA SER A 167 -12.92 -8.97 16.15
C SER A 167 -11.46 -9.27 15.79
N ARG A 168 -11.03 -8.90 14.59
CA ARG A 168 -9.64 -9.05 14.14
C ARG A 168 -8.74 -8.00 14.79
N LEU A 169 -9.23 -6.77 14.93
CA LEU A 169 -8.51 -5.70 15.62
C LEU A 169 -8.23 -6.08 17.08
N TYR A 170 -9.21 -6.66 17.75
CA TYR A 170 -9.07 -7.14 19.12
C TYR A 170 -8.04 -8.27 19.27
N GLN A 171 -7.99 -9.20 18.32
CA GLN A 171 -6.94 -10.23 18.29
C GLN A 171 -5.55 -9.64 18.13
N ILE A 172 -5.42 -8.62 17.26
CA ILE A 172 -4.15 -7.91 17.07
C ILE A 172 -3.76 -7.16 18.34
N TYR A 173 -4.71 -6.51 18.99
CA TYR A 173 -4.52 -5.91 20.30
C TYR A 173 -3.99 -6.93 21.31
N LYS A 174 -4.62 -8.10 21.47
CA LYS A 174 -4.12 -9.17 22.36
C LYS A 174 -2.71 -9.61 22.01
N ASN A 175 -2.45 -9.87 20.74
CA ASN A 175 -1.16 -10.36 20.28
C ASN A 175 -0.05 -9.29 20.38
N SER A 176 -0.40 -8.01 20.36
CA SER A 176 0.57 -6.92 20.47
C SER A 176 1.29 -6.87 21.82
N PHE A 177 0.73 -7.51 22.86
CA PHE A 177 1.38 -7.65 24.17
C PHE A 177 2.32 -8.87 24.28
N ASP A 178 2.28 -9.80 23.32
CA ASP A 178 3.21 -10.91 23.29
C ASP A 178 4.58 -10.45 22.79
N GLN A 179 5.51 -10.30 23.73
CA GLN A 179 6.87 -9.85 23.43
C GLN A 179 7.62 -10.77 22.44
N LYS A 180 7.34 -12.08 22.42
CA LYS A 180 8.01 -13.01 21.50
C LYS A 180 7.51 -12.81 20.07
N GLU A 181 6.21 -12.66 19.90
CA GLU A 181 5.63 -12.37 18.58
C GLU A 181 6.03 -10.99 18.09
N LEU A 182 6.07 -9.99 18.98
CA LEU A 182 6.53 -8.64 18.64
C LEU A 182 8.00 -8.64 18.19
N GLN A 183 8.88 -9.36 18.88
CA GLN A 183 10.29 -9.48 18.47
C GLN A 183 10.44 -10.12 17.09
N LYS A 184 9.73 -11.23 16.83
CA LYS A 184 9.71 -11.85 15.50
C LYS A 184 9.22 -10.88 14.42
N MET A 185 8.17 -10.12 14.74
CA MET A 185 7.61 -9.12 13.83
C MET A 185 8.63 -8.02 13.52
N VAL A 186 9.35 -7.52 14.53
CA VAL A 186 10.42 -6.53 14.35
C VAL A 186 11.55 -7.07 13.48
N GLU A 187 11.99 -8.31 13.70
CA GLU A 187 13.04 -8.93 12.87
C GLU A 187 12.62 -9.07 11.41
N ILE A 188 11.39 -9.53 11.17
CA ILE A 188 10.83 -9.68 9.82
C ILE A 188 10.69 -8.31 9.15
N ALA A 189 10.16 -7.32 9.87
CA ALA A 189 9.99 -5.96 9.38
C ALA A 189 11.33 -5.32 8.97
N ARG A 190 12.36 -5.47 9.81
CA ARG A 190 13.72 -4.97 9.50
C ARG A 190 14.31 -5.67 8.28
N LYS A 191 14.24 -7.01 8.22
CA LYS A 191 14.73 -7.77 7.06
C LYS A 191 14.01 -7.38 5.78
N LYS A 192 12.68 -7.22 5.82
CA LYS A 192 11.88 -6.79 4.67
C LYS A 192 12.33 -5.39 4.21
N LEU A 193 12.46 -4.45 5.13
CA LEU A 193 12.89 -3.09 4.82
C LEU A 193 14.31 -3.07 4.25
N ASP A 194 15.23 -3.84 4.83
CA ASP A 194 16.61 -3.99 4.32
C ASP A 194 16.62 -4.56 2.91
N VAL A 195 15.80 -5.57 2.62
CA VAL A 195 15.69 -6.15 1.28
C VAL A 195 15.17 -5.11 0.28
N ILE A 196 14.11 -4.37 0.64
CA ILE A 196 13.56 -3.33 -0.24
C ILE A 196 14.59 -2.23 -0.47
N LYS A 197 15.27 -1.75 0.58
CA LYS A 197 16.28 -0.68 0.47
C LYS A 197 17.47 -1.07 -0.42
N HIS A 198 17.95 -2.31 -0.33
CA HIS A 198 19.17 -2.73 -1.04
C HIS A 198 18.91 -3.32 -2.42
N PHE A 199 17.79 -4.01 -2.62
CA PHE A 199 17.53 -4.75 -3.86
C PHE A 199 16.40 -4.15 -4.70
N LEU A 200 15.48 -3.38 -4.10
CA LEU A 200 14.32 -2.80 -4.78
C LEU A 200 14.05 -1.35 -4.35
N PRO A 201 15.05 -0.44 -4.43
CA PRO A 201 14.89 0.93 -3.94
C PRO A 201 13.78 1.71 -4.67
N GLU A 202 13.52 1.38 -5.94
CA GLU A 202 12.39 1.96 -6.69
C GLU A 202 11.03 1.56 -6.12
N ALA A 203 10.93 0.36 -5.52
CA ALA A 203 9.70 -0.15 -4.92
C ALA A 203 9.48 0.37 -3.49
N LEU A 204 10.43 1.10 -2.89
CA LEU A 204 10.30 1.63 -1.54
C LEU A 204 9.16 2.65 -1.46
N GLU A 205 9.14 3.62 -2.39
CA GLU A 205 8.08 4.63 -2.43
C GLU A 205 6.72 4.01 -2.80
N GLU A 206 6.69 3.00 -3.65
CA GLU A 206 5.46 2.27 -3.99
C GLU A 206 4.93 1.45 -2.80
N SER A 207 5.84 0.81 -2.05
CA SER A 207 5.48 -0.05 -0.91
C SER A 207 5.01 0.75 0.31
N TYR A 208 5.46 1.99 0.46
CA TYR A 208 5.14 2.88 1.59
C TYR A 208 4.57 4.22 1.11
N ALA A 209 3.72 4.18 0.07
CA ALA A 209 3.21 5.37 -0.62
C ALA A 209 2.59 6.40 0.33
N THR A 210 1.80 5.95 1.31
CA THR A 210 1.10 6.82 2.27
C THR A 210 2.04 7.58 3.21
N LEU A 211 3.18 7.00 3.56
CA LEU A 211 4.22 7.71 4.33
C LEU A 211 4.89 8.80 3.48
N HIS A 212 5.08 8.53 2.19
CA HIS A 212 5.78 9.44 1.27
C HIS A 212 4.87 10.47 0.59
N GLU A 213 3.54 10.37 0.71
CA GLU A 213 2.58 11.35 0.16
C GLU A 213 2.74 12.76 0.75
N GLU A 214 3.22 12.86 1.99
CA GLU A 214 3.45 14.14 2.70
C GLU A 214 4.92 14.55 2.77
N ASP A 215 5.80 13.87 2.06
CA ASP A 215 7.21 14.21 2.01
C ASP A 215 7.39 15.68 1.55
N LYS A 216 8.19 16.44 2.32
CA LYS A 216 8.48 17.85 2.05
C LYS A 216 9.16 18.03 0.69
N GLU A 217 10.03 17.10 0.30
CA GLU A 217 10.69 17.17 -1.01
C GLU A 217 9.69 16.92 -2.14
N LYS A 218 8.81 15.94 -1.97
CA LYS A 218 7.74 15.63 -2.92
C LYS A 218 6.80 16.80 -3.11
N ASN A 219 6.35 17.41 -2.01
CA ASN A 219 5.51 18.59 -2.04
C ASN A 219 6.17 19.78 -2.76
N LYS A 220 7.49 20.01 -2.58
CA LYS A 220 8.21 21.05 -3.33
C LYS A 220 8.17 20.83 -4.83
N ILE A 221 8.38 19.59 -5.29
CA ILE A 221 8.34 19.27 -6.73
C ILE A 221 6.91 19.44 -7.28
N ILE A 222 5.90 19.04 -6.50
CA ILE A 222 4.49 19.25 -6.88
C ILE A 222 4.19 20.74 -7.05
N GLU A 223 4.60 21.58 -6.11
CA GLU A 223 4.42 23.04 -6.22
C GLU A 223 5.17 23.61 -7.43
N GLU A 224 6.39 23.13 -7.71
CA GLU A 224 7.16 23.52 -8.89
C GLU A 224 6.40 23.17 -10.20
N ILE A 225 5.90 21.94 -10.32
CA ILE A 225 5.11 21.49 -11.48
C ILE A 225 3.83 22.30 -11.64
N MET A 226 3.14 22.57 -10.53
CA MET A 226 1.91 23.38 -10.53
C MET A 226 2.18 24.83 -10.92
N SER A 227 3.36 25.38 -10.57
CA SER A 227 3.76 26.72 -10.97
C SER A 227 3.98 26.83 -12.49
N PHE A 228 4.40 25.74 -13.14
CA PHE A 228 4.59 25.70 -14.58
C PHE A 228 3.28 25.46 -15.34
N THR A 229 2.37 24.64 -14.78
CA THR A 229 1.12 24.25 -15.45
C THR A 229 -0.04 24.10 -14.48
N HIS A 230 -1.21 24.62 -14.83
CA HIS A 230 -2.45 24.44 -14.06
C HIS A 230 -3.24 23.19 -14.50
N SER A 231 -2.65 22.35 -15.36
CA SER A 231 -3.32 21.23 -16.02
C SER A 231 -3.44 19.99 -15.15
N TYR A 232 -2.65 19.86 -14.09
CA TYR A 232 -2.61 18.67 -13.22
C TYR A 232 -3.17 18.98 -11.82
N PRO A 233 -4.24 18.30 -11.37
CA PRO A 233 -4.75 18.44 -10.01
C PRO A 233 -3.73 17.98 -8.97
N ARG A 234 -3.60 18.70 -7.86
CA ARG A 234 -2.66 18.39 -6.76
C ARG A 234 -2.80 16.96 -6.24
N ASN A 235 -4.03 16.46 -6.10
CA ASN A 235 -4.30 15.10 -5.63
C ASN A 235 -3.78 14.01 -6.59
N THR A 236 -3.75 14.30 -7.89
CA THR A 236 -3.19 13.39 -8.89
C THR A 236 -1.66 13.35 -8.77
N LEU A 237 -1.03 14.51 -8.56
CA LEU A 237 0.42 14.62 -8.41
C LEU A 237 0.93 13.96 -7.10
N LYS A 238 0.17 14.04 -6.00
CA LYS A 238 0.53 13.39 -4.73
C LYS A 238 0.67 11.86 -4.85
N LYS A 239 -0.11 11.23 -5.72
CA LYS A 239 -0.11 9.78 -5.94
C LYS A 239 1.03 9.30 -6.85
N MET A 240 1.68 10.20 -7.57
CA MET A 240 2.82 9.86 -8.42
C MET A 240 4.06 9.63 -7.56
N THR A 241 4.97 8.76 -8.02
CA THR A 241 6.28 8.60 -7.38
C THR A 241 7.17 9.81 -7.62
N MET A 242 8.19 10.03 -6.80
CA MET A 242 9.21 11.06 -6.99
C MET A 242 9.87 10.97 -8.37
N LYS A 243 10.14 9.76 -8.86
CA LYS A 243 10.67 9.53 -10.20
C LYS A 243 9.71 10.03 -11.28
N GLN A 244 8.41 9.70 -11.16
CA GLN A 244 7.38 10.17 -12.09
C GLN A 244 7.23 11.70 -12.04
N LEU A 245 7.25 12.31 -10.85
CA LEU A 245 7.18 13.76 -10.68
C LEU A 245 8.38 14.47 -11.30
N ARG A 246 9.61 13.99 -11.05
CA ARG A 246 10.82 14.55 -11.67
C ARG A 246 10.75 14.47 -13.20
N ASN A 247 10.38 13.30 -13.74
CA ASN A 247 10.24 13.12 -15.18
C ASN A 247 9.17 14.06 -15.78
N LEU A 248 8.04 14.24 -15.10
CA LEU A 248 6.99 15.17 -15.51
C LEU A 248 7.49 16.62 -15.48
N GLY A 249 8.19 17.01 -14.41
CA GLY A 249 8.80 18.33 -14.30
C GLY A 249 9.80 18.61 -15.42
N ASP A 250 10.70 17.67 -15.70
CA ASP A 250 11.67 17.80 -16.78
C ASP A 250 11.01 17.88 -18.16
N PHE A 251 9.96 17.07 -18.40
CA PHE A 251 9.17 17.14 -19.62
C PHE A 251 8.49 18.50 -19.81
N ILE A 252 7.85 19.04 -18.76
CA ILE A 252 7.21 20.35 -18.79
C ILE A 252 8.24 21.45 -19.06
N ARG A 253 9.38 21.42 -18.36
CA ARG A 253 10.44 22.42 -18.57
C ARG A 253 10.98 22.39 -20.00
N GLU A 254 11.18 21.21 -20.58
CA GLU A 254 11.64 21.13 -21.98
C GLU A 254 10.57 21.66 -22.94
N LYS A 255 9.30 21.34 -22.72
CA LYS A 255 8.20 21.89 -23.52
C LYS A 255 8.12 23.42 -23.43
N MET A 256 8.27 23.99 -22.24
CA MET A 256 8.33 25.45 -22.06
C MET A 256 9.52 26.07 -22.78
N ARG A 257 10.70 25.42 -22.77
CA ARG A 257 11.88 25.91 -23.51
C ARG A 257 11.64 25.85 -25.02
N GLU A 258 11.04 24.77 -25.53
CA GLU A 258 10.65 24.65 -26.94
C GLU A 258 9.68 25.77 -27.32
N GLU A 259 8.62 26.00 -26.54
CA GLU A 259 7.65 27.07 -26.77
C GLU A 259 8.28 28.47 -26.74
N GLN A 260 9.20 28.74 -25.81
CA GLN A 260 9.93 30.01 -25.77
C GLN A 260 10.83 30.20 -26.98
N ARG A 261 11.53 29.15 -27.44
CA ARG A 261 12.34 29.21 -28.67
C ARG A 261 11.45 29.47 -29.88
N ASP A 262 10.33 28.78 -29.98
CA ASP A 262 9.35 28.95 -31.05
C ASP A 262 8.77 30.36 -31.05
N HIS A 263 8.40 30.89 -29.89
CA HIS A 263 7.85 32.23 -29.75
C HIS A 263 8.85 33.30 -30.23
N ARG A 264 10.12 33.20 -29.82
CA ARG A 264 11.18 34.13 -30.26
C ARG A 264 11.40 34.09 -31.77
N ILE A 265 11.35 32.90 -32.37
CA ILE A 265 11.49 32.74 -33.82
C ILE A 265 10.29 33.38 -34.54
N ILE A 266 9.07 33.13 -34.06
CA ILE A 266 7.85 33.74 -34.60
C ILE A 266 7.90 35.26 -34.50
N GLU A 267 8.22 35.82 -33.32
CA GLU A 267 8.33 37.26 -33.11
C GLU A 267 9.36 37.91 -34.03
N LYS A 268 10.54 37.27 -34.20
CA LYS A 268 11.58 37.75 -35.11
C LYS A 268 11.05 37.85 -36.55
N TYR A 269 10.37 36.82 -37.05
CA TYR A 269 9.83 36.84 -38.41
C TYR A 269 8.64 37.80 -38.57
N VAL A 270 7.81 37.97 -37.55
CA VAL A 270 6.76 39.00 -37.53
C VAL A 270 7.39 40.38 -37.66
N GLN A 271 8.44 40.70 -36.89
CA GLN A 271 9.14 41.98 -36.97
C GLN A 271 9.80 42.20 -38.33
N MET A 272 10.56 41.24 -38.84
CA MET A 272 11.22 41.35 -40.15
C MET A 272 10.22 41.56 -41.30
N ILE A 273 9.07 40.88 -41.24
CA ILE A 273 8.02 41.05 -42.26
C ILE A 273 7.33 42.41 -42.10
N GLU A 274 7.01 42.85 -40.87
CA GLU A 274 6.45 44.18 -40.62
C GLU A 274 7.38 45.32 -41.09
N GLU A 275 8.70 45.16 -40.89
CA GLU A 275 9.71 46.12 -41.34
C GLU A 275 9.80 46.15 -42.87
N SER A 276 9.92 44.99 -43.51
CA SER A 276 9.98 44.90 -44.98
C SER A 276 8.69 45.38 -45.67
N MET A 277 7.54 45.34 -44.99
CA MET A 277 6.30 45.93 -45.50
C MET A 277 6.35 47.46 -45.59
N ARG A 278 7.19 48.12 -44.79
CA ARG A 278 7.39 49.58 -44.80
C ARG A 278 8.49 50.01 -45.77
N SER A 279 9.25 49.05 -46.31
CA SER A 279 10.27 49.31 -47.32
C SER A 279 9.65 49.81 -48.62
N VAL A 280 10.41 50.65 -49.33
CA VAL A 280 10.05 51.18 -50.66
C VAL A 280 10.22 50.09 -51.73
N GLU A 281 11.00 49.04 -51.45
CA GLU A 281 11.29 47.96 -52.39
C GLU A 281 10.49 46.70 -52.09
N ASP A 282 9.59 46.31 -53.00
CA ASP A 282 8.81 45.07 -52.87
C ASP A 282 9.66 43.79 -52.91
N ALA A 283 10.88 43.87 -53.46
CA ALA A 283 11.84 42.77 -53.48
C ALA A 283 12.30 42.35 -52.07
N GLU A 284 12.41 43.30 -51.14
CA GLU A 284 12.82 43.04 -49.76
C GLU A 284 11.73 42.24 -49.02
N PHE A 285 10.46 42.65 -49.19
CA PHE A 285 9.32 41.91 -48.65
C PHE A 285 9.24 40.47 -49.20
N GLN A 286 9.44 40.30 -50.51
CA GLN A 286 9.46 38.98 -51.14
C GLN A 286 10.58 38.09 -50.58
N MET A 287 11.77 38.65 -50.36
CA MET A 287 12.93 37.92 -49.83
C MET A 287 12.68 37.45 -48.39
N VAL A 288 12.14 38.31 -47.52
CA VAL A 288 11.85 37.96 -46.13
C VAL A 288 10.73 36.91 -46.04
N CYS A 289 9.67 37.04 -46.84
CA CYS A 289 8.63 36.01 -46.92
C CYS A 289 9.19 34.66 -47.40
N MET A 290 10.11 34.68 -48.36
CA MET A 290 10.79 33.47 -48.85
C MET A 290 11.67 32.82 -47.78
N ASP A 291 12.43 33.61 -47.04
CA ASP A 291 13.25 33.09 -45.94
C ASP A 291 12.36 32.47 -44.84
N ALA A 292 11.26 33.12 -44.49
CA ALA A 292 10.28 32.61 -43.54
C ALA A 292 9.66 31.28 -44.01
N ILE A 293 9.20 31.20 -45.26
CA ILE A 293 8.61 29.96 -45.83
C ILE A 293 9.63 28.83 -45.83
N ASN A 294 10.91 29.10 -46.09
CA ASN A 294 11.92 28.05 -46.14
C ASN A 294 12.34 27.59 -44.74
N ARG A 295 12.51 28.51 -43.78
CA ARG A 295 13.10 28.21 -42.46
C ARG A 295 12.08 27.85 -41.38
N LEU A 296 10.83 28.31 -41.48
CA LEU A 296 9.80 28.01 -40.50
C LEU A 296 9.15 26.64 -40.76
N SER A 297 8.75 25.99 -39.66
CA SER A 297 7.82 24.86 -39.70
C SER A 297 6.39 25.35 -40.00
N ASN A 298 5.53 24.45 -40.48
CA ASN A 298 4.15 24.79 -40.84
C ASN A 298 3.36 25.47 -39.70
N PRO A 299 3.41 24.99 -38.45
CA PRO A 299 2.70 25.64 -37.34
C PRO A 299 3.24 27.03 -37.00
N GLN A 300 4.57 27.22 -37.08
CA GLN A 300 5.19 28.53 -36.85
C GLN A 300 4.81 29.52 -37.95
N LEU A 301 4.83 29.08 -39.22
CA LEU A 301 4.45 29.91 -40.36
C LEU A 301 2.98 30.35 -40.29
N GLN A 302 2.07 29.44 -39.93
CA GLN A 302 0.66 29.77 -39.71
C GLN A 302 0.49 30.84 -38.63
N LYS A 303 1.14 30.69 -37.47
CA LYS A 303 1.11 31.70 -36.39
C LYS A 303 1.64 33.06 -36.83
N VAL A 304 2.71 33.10 -37.62
CA VAL A 304 3.25 34.35 -38.19
C VAL A 304 2.21 35.01 -39.10
N ILE A 305 1.60 34.25 -40.02
CA ILE A 305 0.57 34.76 -40.95
C ILE A 305 -0.66 35.26 -40.19
N GLU A 306 -1.17 34.50 -39.22
CA GLU A 306 -2.32 34.89 -38.39
C GLU A 306 -2.06 36.19 -37.61
N THR A 307 -0.87 36.30 -37.01
CA THR A 307 -0.46 37.48 -36.25
C THR A 307 -0.41 38.71 -37.16
N LEU A 308 0.22 38.59 -38.33
CA LEU A 308 0.36 39.68 -39.29
C LEU A 308 -0.96 40.08 -39.96
N ASN A 309 -1.82 39.11 -40.30
CA ASN A 309 -3.16 39.36 -40.83
C ASN A 309 -4.03 40.16 -39.84
N THR A 310 -3.89 39.88 -38.54
CA THR A 310 -4.61 40.61 -37.49
C THR A 310 -4.10 42.03 -37.33
N LYS A 311 -2.78 42.23 -37.41
CA LYS A 311 -2.14 43.55 -37.23
C LYS A 311 -2.22 44.44 -38.47
N ASN A 312 -2.23 43.88 -39.67
CA ASN A 312 -2.19 44.64 -40.93
C ASN A 312 -3.12 44.06 -42.00
N LYS A 313 -4.20 44.79 -42.31
CA LYS A 313 -5.21 44.39 -43.31
C LYS A 313 -4.67 44.27 -44.75
N PHE A 314 -3.55 44.92 -45.06
CA PHE A 314 -2.91 44.85 -46.38
C PHE A 314 -1.89 43.71 -46.49
N PHE A 315 -1.54 43.05 -45.38
CA PHE A 315 -0.60 41.94 -45.39
C PHE A 315 -1.15 40.77 -46.22
N ALA A 316 -2.42 40.39 -46.03
CA ALA A 316 -3.06 39.29 -46.75
C ALA A 316 -2.93 39.41 -48.27
N SER A 317 -3.26 40.58 -48.83
CA SER A 317 -3.22 40.80 -50.29
C SER A 317 -1.80 40.81 -50.84
N LYS A 318 -0.84 41.41 -50.10
CA LYS A 318 0.57 41.45 -50.49
C LYS A 318 1.20 40.05 -50.38
N PHE A 319 0.91 39.33 -49.31
CA PHE A 319 1.37 37.95 -49.10
C PHE A 319 0.79 36.99 -50.14
N GLU A 320 -0.49 37.12 -50.52
CA GLU A 320 -1.09 36.32 -51.59
C GLU A 320 -0.43 36.53 -52.96
N SER A 321 0.06 37.74 -53.23
CA SER A 321 0.82 38.04 -54.45
C SER A 321 2.13 37.24 -54.48
N VAL A 322 2.85 37.23 -53.35
CA VAL A 322 4.07 36.42 -53.17
C VAL A 322 3.75 34.93 -53.16
N ALA A 323 2.63 34.53 -52.56
CA ALA A 323 2.24 33.12 -52.50
C ALA A 323 1.85 32.56 -53.87
N ARG A 324 1.23 33.38 -54.73
CA ARG A 324 0.89 33.03 -56.11
C ARG A 324 2.12 32.79 -56.97
N SER A 325 3.20 33.53 -56.78
CA SER A 325 4.47 33.27 -57.50
C SER A 325 5.19 32.00 -57.01
N LEU A 326 4.75 31.43 -55.88
CA LEU A 326 5.39 30.30 -55.19
C LEU A 326 4.48 29.08 -55.02
N ARG A 327 3.40 28.99 -55.82
CA ARG A 327 2.30 28.01 -55.70
C ARG A 327 2.74 26.55 -55.48
N GLY A 328 3.94 26.15 -55.90
CA GLY A 328 4.47 24.79 -55.68
C GLY A 328 5.08 24.53 -54.29
N LYS A 329 5.69 25.52 -53.62
CA LYS A 329 6.38 25.34 -52.33
C LYS A 329 5.47 25.60 -51.12
N ILE A 330 4.49 26.49 -51.27
CA ILE A 330 3.58 26.88 -50.20
C ILE A 330 2.45 25.86 -50.02
N ASN A 331 1.93 25.29 -51.10
CA ASN A 331 0.91 24.23 -51.03
C ASN A 331 1.43 22.95 -50.36
N ALA A 332 2.75 22.72 -50.34
CA ALA A 332 3.36 21.58 -49.64
C ALA A 332 3.60 21.82 -48.14
N LYS A 333 3.44 23.06 -47.65
CA LYS A 333 3.63 23.44 -46.24
C LYS A 333 2.35 23.93 -45.56
N LEU A 334 1.31 24.32 -46.30
CA LEU A 334 0.04 24.77 -45.72
C LEU A 334 -1.06 23.70 -45.68
N PHE A 335 -0.80 22.51 -46.26
CA PHE A 335 -1.68 21.35 -46.23
C PHE A 335 -1.02 20.15 -45.57
#